data_AF-T1YT21-F1
#
_entry.id   AF-T1YT21-F1
#
_cell.length_a   1.000
_cell.length_b   1.000
_cell.length_c   1.000
_cell.angle_alpha   90.00
_cell.angle_beta   90.00
_cell.angle_gamma   90.00
#
_symmetry.space_group_name_H-M   'P 1'
#
loop_
_entity.id
_entity.type
_entity.pdbx_description
1 polymer ?
#
loop_
_entity_poly.entity_id
_entity_poly.type
_entity_poly.pdbx_seq_one_letter_code
_entity_poly.pdbx_strand_id
1 'polypeptide(L)'
;MVLSPADKNNVKACWEKIGGHGAAYGAEALERMFLSFPTTKTYFPHFDLSHGSAQVQGHGKKVADALANAAAHVDDLPGALSTLSDLHAHKLRVDPVNFKLLSHCLLVTLAAHHPAEFTPAVHASLDKFLASVSTVLTSKYC
;
A
#
# COMPACT_ATOMS: atom_id res chain seq x y z
N MET A 1 -12.96 9.93 -1.67
CA MET A 1 -14.20 9.23 -1.25
C MET A 1 -14.12 9.03 0.26
N VAL A 2 -15.19 9.27 1.02
CA VAL A 2 -15.13 9.11 2.49
C VAL A 2 -15.35 7.63 2.84
N LEU A 3 -14.51 7.08 3.73
CA LEU A 3 -14.68 5.73 4.25
C LEU A 3 -15.86 5.70 5.24
N SER A 4 -16.82 4.82 5.02
CA SER A 4 -17.94 4.61 5.95
C SER A 4 -17.46 3.91 7.23
N PRO A 5 -18.25 3.92 8.32
CA PRO A 5 -17.92 3.14 9.52
C PRO A 5 -17.71 1.65 9.23
N ALA A 6 -18.51 1.07 8.32
CA ALA A 6 -18.35 -0.31 7.88
C ALA A 6 -17.02 -0.52 7.14
N ASP A 7 -16.62 0.42 6.26
CA ASP A 7 -15.33 0.32 5.57
C ASP A 7 -14.16 0.35 6.55
N LYS A 8 -14.21 1.26 7.53
CA LYS A 8 -13.18 1.38 8.57
C LYS A 8 -13.05 0.10 9.38
N ASN A 9 -14.18 -0.52 9.75
CA ASN A 9 -14.18 -1.79 10.48
C ASN A 9 -13.61 -2.93 9.64
N ASN A 10 -13.98 -3.02 8.35
CA ASN A 10 -13.44 -4.02 7.44
C ASN A 10 -11.92 -3.88 7.27
N VAL A 11 -11.42 -2.64 7.11
CA VAL A 11 -9.98 -2.37 7.00
C VAL A 11 -9.24 -2.80 8.26
N LYS A 12 -9.75 -2.43 9.44
CA LYS A 12 -9.14 -2.81 10.73
C LYS A 12 -9.11 -4.33 10.91
N ALA A 13 -10.24 -5.00 10.68
CA ALA A 13 -10.35 -6.46 10.79
C ALA A 13 -9.41 -7.19 9.82
N CYS A 14 -9.26 -6.70 8.58
CA CYS A 14 -8.29 -7.24 7.63
C CYS A 14 -6.85 -7.07 8.16
N TRP A 15 -6.52 -5.91 8.72
CA TRP A 15 -5.17 -5.64 9.22
C TRP A 15 -4.80 -6.49 10.44
N GLU A 16 -5.76 -6.79 11.32
CA GLU A 16 -5.57 -7.74 12.42
C GLU A 16 -5.22 -9.14 11.90
N LYS A 17 -5.81 -9.56 10.77
CA LYS A 17 -5.57 -10.87 10.14
C LYS A 17 -4.24 -10.98 9.42
N ILE A 18 -3.73 -9.87 8.87
CA ILE A 18 -2.37 -9.79 8.31
C ILE A 18 -1.33 -10.12 9.40
N GLY A 19 -1.58 -9.69 10.64
CA GLY A 19 -0.73 -10.01 11.79
C GLY A 19 0.75 -9.68 11.55
N GLY A 20 1.63 -10.63 11.90
CA GLY A 20 3.09 -10.50 11.73
C GLY A 20 3.59 -10.57 10.27
N HIS A 21 2.71 -10.84 9.30
CA HIS A 21 3.10 -11.09 7.90
C HIS A 21 3.21 -9.83 7.04
N GLY A 22 2.88 -8.64 7.58
CA GLY A 22 2.85 -7.40 6.81
C GLY A 22 4.12 -7.13 6.00
N ALA A 23 5.30 -7.36 6.58
CA ALA A 23 6.58 -7.19 5.88
C ALA A 23 6.73 -8.12 4.66
N ALA A 24 6.34 -9.39 4.80
CA ALA A 24 6.40 -10.37 3.72
C ALA A 24 5.41 -10.01 2.60
N TYR A 25 4.18 -9.63 2.96
CA TYR A 25 3.15 -9.24 1.98
C TYR A 25 3.50 -7.94 1.26
N GLY A 26 4.11 -6.97 1.95
CA GLY A 26 4.61 -5.75 1.33
C GLY A 26 5.69 -6.04 0.29
N ALA A 27 6.61 -6.95 0.59
CA ALA A 27 7.65 -7.37 -0.36
C ALA A 27 7.05 -8.10 -1.58
N GLU A 28 6.12 -9.02 -1.34
CA GLU A 28 5.43 -9.75 -2.41
C GLU A 28 4.62 -8.81 -3.32
N ALA A 29 3.92 -7.83 -2.76
CA ALA A 29 3.19 -6.84 -3.54
C ALA A 29 4.12 -5.99 -4.42
N LEU A 30 5.30 -5.60 -3.92
CA LEU A 30 6.32 -4.91 -4.71
C LEU A 30 6.86 -5.80 -5.84
N GLU A 31 7.15 -7.07 -5.55
CA GLU A 31 7.60 -8.02 -6.57
C GLU A 31 6.55 -8.21 -7.67
N ARG A 32 5.28 -8.42 -7.30
CA ARG A 32 4.15 -8.47 -8.24
C ARG A 32 4.09 -7.20 -9.10
N MET A 33 4.25 -6.03 -8.50
CA MET A 33 4.24 -4.74 -9.21
C MET A 33 5.39 -4.65 -10.21
N PHE A 34 6.61 -4.99 -9.81
CA PHE A 34 7.77 -4.92 -10.69
C PHE A 34 7.65 -5.90 -11.87
N LEU A 35 7.11 -7.09 -11.66
CA LEU A 35 6.93 -8.09 -12.72
C LEU A 35 5.78 -7.73 -13.66
N SER A 36 4.64 -7.28 -13.12
CA SER A 36 3.41 -7.03 -13.89
C SER A 36 3.42 -5.65 -14.57
N PHE A 37 4.12 -4.68 -13.98
CA PHE A 37 4.19 -3.30 -14.44
C PHE A 37 5.65 -2.82 -14.48
N PRO A 38 6.47 -3.28 -15.46
CA PRO A 38 7.91 -3.04 -15.47
C PRO A 38 8.33 -1.56 -15.49
N THR A 39 7.46 -0.66 -15.95
CA THR A 39 7.71 0.80 -15.91
C THR A 39 7.92 1.32 -14.50
N THR A 40 7.34 0.68 -13.47
CA THR A 40 7.53 1.04 -12.06
C THR A 40 8.96 0.84 -11.56
N LYS A 41 9.76 -0.01 -12.23
CA LYS A 41 11.17 -0.25 -11.88
C LYS A 41 12.05 0.99 -12.07
N THR A 42 11.62 1.94 -12.90
CA THR A 42 12.35 3.19 -13.18
C THR A 42 12.57 4.05 -11.93
N TYR A 43 11.75 3.88 -10.88
CA TYR A 43 11.92 4.54 -9.58
C TYR A 43 12.94 3.87 -8.66
N PHE A 44 13.40 2.67 -9.02
CA PHE A 44 14.29 1.83 -8.20
C PHE A 44 15.59 1.43 -8.93
N PRO A 45 16.28 2.33 -9.66
CA PRO A 45 17.49 1.96 -10.41
C PRO A 45 18.68 1.59 -9.49
N HIS A 46 18.56 1.91 -8.20
CA HIS A 46 19.57 1.69 -7.16
C HIS A 46 19.28 0.44 -6.31
N PHE A 47 18.24 -0.33 -6.65
CA PHE A 47 17.89 -1.57 -5.97
C PHE A 47 18.31 -2.77 -6.80
N ASP A 48 18.78 -3.81 -6.11
CA ASP A 48 18.65 -5.18 -6.58
C ASP A 48 17.16 -5.56 -6.52
N LEU A 49 16.59 -5.82 -7.70
CA LEU A 49 15.17 -6.20 -7.89
C LEU A 49 15.01 -7.70 -8.16
N SER A 50 16.04 -8.52 -7.90
CA SER A 50 15.93 -9.98 -7.97
C SER A 50 15.00 -10.54 -6.89
N HIS A 51 14.45 -11.72 -7.16
CA HIS A 51 13.61 -12.44 -6.19
C HIS A 51 14.37 -12.67 -4.89
N GLY A 52 13.76 -12.36 -3.76
CA GLY A 52 14.38 -12.51 -2.43
C GLY A 52 15.37 -11.40 -2.05
N SER A 53 15.51 -10.34 -2.86
CA SER A 53 16.37 -9.19 -2.55
C SER A 53 16.05 -8.59 -1.17
N ALA A 54 17.08 -8.45 -0.34
CA ALA A 54 16.97 -7.81 0.97
C ALA A 54 16.52 -6.34 0.86
N GLN A 55 16.84 -5.65 -0.25
CA GLN A 55 16.40 -4.27 -0.47
C GLN A 55 14.90 -4.21 -0.72
N VAL A 56 14.35 -5.14 -1.53
CA VAL A 56 12.90 -5.25 -1.76
C VAL A 56 12.17 -5.64 -0.47
N GLN A 57 12.69 -6.59 0.29
CA GLN A 57 12.11 -6.99 1.59
C GLN A 57 12.10 -5.83 2.60
N GLY A 58 13.24 -5.13 2.73
CA GLY A 58 13.35 -3.98 3.63
C GLY A 58 12.43 -2.83 3.23
N HIS A 59 12.24 -2.59 1.93
CA HIS A 59 11.29 -1.58 1.45
C HIS A 59 9.84 -2.02 1.61
N GLY A 60 9.53 -3.28 1.33
CA GLY A 60 8.21 -3.88 1.56
C GLY A 60 7.75 -3.73 3.01
N LYS A 61 8.66 -3.94 3.97
CA LYS A 61 8.38 -3.66 5.38
C LYS A 61 8.00 -2.20 5.63
N LYS A 62 8.76 -1.24 5.09
CA LYS A 62 8.44 0.20 5.27
C LYS A 62 7.07 0.56 4.72
N VAL A 63 6.70 0.01 3.56
CA VAL A 63 5.38 0.21 2.95
C VAL A 63 4.30 -0.39 3.84
N ALA A 64 4.48 -1.62 4.32
CA ALA A 64 3.53 -2.29 5.19
C ALA A 64 3.33 -1.55 6.52
N ASP A 65 4.42 -1.08 7.15
CA ASP A 65 4.37 -0.30 8.39
C ASP A 65 3.62 1.02 8.19
N ALA A 66 3.83 1.70 7.05
CA ALA A 66 3.11 2.93 6.71
C ALA A 66 1.60 2.69 6.53
N LEU A 67 1.21 1.59 5.86
CA LEU A 67 -0.19 1.21 5.71
C LEU A 67 -0.82 0.80 7.04
N ALA A 68 -0.07 0.14 7.91
CA ALA A 68 -0.51 -0.18 9.27
C ALA A 68 -0.80 1.09 10.08
N ASN A 69 0.10 2.07 9.99
CA ASN A 69 -0.09 3.37 10.62
C ASN A 69 -1.33 4.09 10.07
N ALA A 70 -1.53 4.05 8.74
CA ALA A 70 -2.71 4.62 8.09
C ALA A 70 -4.02 3.93 8.53
N ALA A 71 -4.04 2.60 8.67
CA ALA A 71 -5.20 1.86 9.14
C ALA A 71 -5.52 2.17 10.61
N ALA A 72 -4.50 2.33 11.47
CA ALA A 72 -4.66 2.74 12.86
C ALA A 72 -5.22 4.17 12.99
N HIS A 73 -4.88 5.05 12.05
CA HIS A 73 -5.30 6.46 12.00
C HIS A 73 -6.27 6.72 10.85
N VAL A 74 -7.19 5.79 10.56
CA VAL A 74 -8.09 5.86 9.41
C VAL A 74 -9.00 7.10 9.39
N ASP A 75 -9.20 7.73 10.56
CA ASP A 75 -9.95 8.97 10.74
C ASP A 75 -9.10 10.24 10.49
N ASP A 76 -7.77 10.13 10.51
CA ASP A 76 -6.81 11.21 10.25
C ASP A 76 -5.64 10.74 9.36
N LEU A 77 -5.97 10.29 8.15
CA LEU A 77 -4.98 9.89 7.15
C LEU A 77 -4.01 11.03 6.79
N PRO A 78 -4.45 12.30 6.56
CA PRO A 78 -3.55 13.39 6.23
C PRO A 78 -2.52 13.67 7.32
N GLY A 79 -2.91 13.67 8.59
CA GLY A 79 -1.98 13.82 9.71
C GLY A 79 -0.99 12.66 9.78
N ALA A 80 -1.47 11.42 9.74
CA ALA A 80 -0.65 10.21 9.87
C ALA A 80 0.35 10.01 8.73
N LEU A 81 0.06 10.51 7.52
CA LEU A 81 0.88 10.34 6.32
C LEU A 81 1.60 11.61 5.87
N SER A 82 1.50 12.72 6.61
CA SER A 82 1.97 14.04 6.17
C SER A 82 3.43 14.05 5.68
N THR A 83 4.34 13.43 6.45
CA THR A 83 5.77 13.33 6.10
C THR A 83 6.01 12.47 4.86
N LEU A 84 5.22 11.40 4.67
CA LEU A 84 5.31 10.56 3.47
C LEU A 84 4.78 11.30 2.24
N SER A 85 3.73 12.11 2.38
CA SER A 85 3.25 12.98 1.29
C SER A 85 4.33 13.97 0.86
N ASP A 86 5.03 14.61 1.81
CA ASP A 86 6.14 15.53 1.49
C ASP A 86 7.28 14.80 0.76
N LEU A 87 7.64 13.61 1.24
CA LEU A 87 8.69 12.79 0.64
C LEU A 87 8.36 12.44 -0.82
N HIS A 88 7.14 11.97 -1.08
CA HIS A 88 6.72 11.57 -2.42
C HIS A 88 6.56 12.78 -3.35
N ALA A 89 5.96 13.88 -2.88
CA ALA A 89 5.74 15.06 -3.70
C ALA A 89 7.03 15.82 -4.06
N HIS A 90 7.93 16.01 -3.09
CA HIS A 90 9.04 16.96 -3.27
C HIS A 90 10.37 16.29 -3.58
N LYS A 91 10.59 15.04 -3.14
CA LYS A 91 11.87 14.32 -3.34
C LYS A 91 11.76 13.19 -4.36
N LEU A 92 10.84 12.25 -4.15
CA LEU A 92 10.76 11.05 -4.98
C LEU A 92 10.07 11.31 -6.32
N ARG A 93 9.06 12.19 -6.33
CA ARG A 93 8.29 12.60 -7.51
C ARG A 93 7.75 11.42 -8.31
N VAL A 94 7.24 10.41 -7.60
CA VAL A 94 6.60 9.24 -8.21
C VAL A 94 5.32 9.68 -8.90
N ASP A 95 5.12 9.35 -10.18
CA ASP A 95 3.89 9.75 -10.88
C ASP A 95 2.66 9.14 -10.16
N PRO A 96 1.62 9.94 -9.85
CA PRO A 96 0.40 9.50 -9.17
C PRO A 96 -0.22 8.20 -9.71
N VAL A 97 -0.05 7.90 -11.01
CA VAL A 97 -0.59 6.67 -11.61
C VAL A 97 -0.02 5.40 -10.97
N ASN A 98 1.23 5.42 -10.51
CA ASN A 98 1.90 4.23 -9.99
C ASN A 98 1.36 3.78 -8.62
N PHE A 99 0.75 4.69 -7.85
CA PHE A 99 0.11 4.34 -6.59
C PHE A 99 -1.10 3.40 -6.81
N LYS A 100 -1.80 3.54 -7.95
CA LYS A 100 -2.89 2.63 -8.32
C LYS A 100 -2.37 1.23 -8.64
N LEU A 101 -1.20 1.14 -9.29
CA LEU A 101 -0.58 -0.14 -9.64
C LEU A 101 -0.15 -0.90 -8.38
N LEU A 102 0.51 -0.22 -7.44
CA LEU A 102 0.87 -0.83 -6.16
C LEU A 102 -0.37 -1.21 -5.34
N SER A 103 -1.38 -0.34 -5.30
CA SER A 103 -2.65 -0.62 -4.60
C SER A 103 -3.31 -1.89 -5.14
N HIS A 104 -3.34 -2.06 -6.47
CA HIS A 104 -3.85 -3.28 -7.09
C HIS A 104 -3.03 -4.51 -6.70
N CYS A 105 -1.69 -4.44 -6.75
CA CYS A 105 -0.84 -5.56 -6.34
C CYS A 105 -1.02 -5.92 -4.86
N LEU A 106 -1.23 -4.95 -3.98
CA LEU A 106 -1.57 -5.18 -2.57
C LEU A 106 -2.88 -5.95 -2.42
N LEU A 107 -3.94 -5.56 -3.15
CA LEU A 107 -5.22 -6.29 -3.15
C LEU A 107 -5.05 -7.73 -3.61
N VAL A 108 -4.28 -7.96 -4.68
CA VAL A 108 -3.99 -9.31 -5.19
C VAL A 108 -3.24 -10.15 -4.14
N THR A 109 -2.23 -9.57 -3.47
CA THR A 109 -1.50 -10.26 -2.39
C THR A 109 -2.44 -10.61 -1.24
N LEU A 110 -3.27 -9.68 -0.78
CA LEU A 110 -4.21 -9.94 0.32
C LEU A 110 -5.24 -11.02 -0.05
N ALA A 111 -5.75 -11.00 -1.28
CA ALA A 111 -6.68 -12.02 -1.76
C ALA A 111 -6.05 -13.42 -1.80
N ALA A 112 -4.76 -13.52 -2.16
CA ALA A 112 -4.03 -14.79 -2.23
C ALA A 112 -3.76 -15.40 -0.85
N HIS A 113 -3.55 -14.58 0.18
CA HIS A 113 -3.21 -15.03 1.53
C HIS A 113 -4.41 -15.16 2.48
N HIS A 114 -5.48 -14.40 2.25
CA HIS A 114 -6.68 -14.38 3.10
C HIS A 114 -7.96 -14.62 2.30
N PRO A 115 -8.09 -15.74 1.57
CA PRO A 115 -9.22 -15.98 0.67
C PRO A 115 -10.58 -16.02 1.39
N ALA A 116 -10.61 -16.44 2.66
CA ALA A 116 -11.85 -16.48 3.45
C ALA A 116 -12.28 -15.07 3.90
N GLU A 117 -11.33 -14.22 4.27
CA GLU A 117 -11.58 -12.84 4.70
C GLU A 117 -11.80 -11.88 3.52
N PHE A 118 -11.26 -12.18 2.33
CA PHE A 118 -11.34 -11.35 1.13
C PHE A 118 -12.71 -11.43 0.43
N THR A 119 -13.77 -11.16 1.19
CA THR A 119 -15.14 -11.08 0.69
C THR A 119 -15.34 -9.85 -0.21
N PRO A 120 -16.41 -9.79 -1.03
CA PRO A 120 -16.68 -8.62 -1.88
C PRO A 120 -16.78 -7.29 -1.09
N ALA A 121 -17.36 -7.34 0.11
CA ALA A 121 -17.48 -6.15 0.97
C ALA A 121 -16.11 -5.69 1.50
N VAL A 122 -15.27 -6.63 1.95
CA VAL A 122 -13.90 -6.32 2.42
C VAL A 122 -13.04 -5.82 1.26
N HIS A 123 -13.13 -6.45 0.08
CA HIS A 123 -12.44 -6.00 -1.12
C HIS A 123 -12.79 -4.54 -1.45
N ALA A 124 -14.09 -4.20 -1.52
CA ALA A 124 -14.52 -2.84 -1.80
C ALA A 124 -14.01 -1.83 -0.74
N SER A 125 -14.02 -2.21 0.53
CA SER A 125 -13.51 -1.35 1.61
C SER A 125 -11.98 -1.14 1.52
N LEU A 126 -11.22 -2.18 1.21
CA LEU A 126 -9.77 -2.10 1.04
C LEU A 126 -9.38 -1.26 -0.19
N ASP A 127 -10.08 -1.43 -1.31
CA ASP A 127 -9.85 -0.62 -2.51
C ASP A 127 -10.09 0.89 -2.23
N LYS A 128 -11.21 1.21 -1.58
CA LYS A 128 -11.52 2.59 -1.15
C LYS A 128 -10.47 3.15 -0.19
N PHE A 129 -9.97 2.32 0.74
CA PHE A 129 -8.93 2.72 1.68
C PHE A 129 -7.61 3.02 0.96
N LEU A 130 -7.14 2.12 0.09
CA LEU A 130 -5.90 2.30 -0.68
C LEU A 130 -5.98 3.49 -1.64
N ALA A 131 -7.15 3.73 -2.25
CA ALA A 131 -7.40 4.93 -3.05
C ALA A 131 -7.33 6.22 -2.20
N SER A 132 -7.83 6.18 -0.95
CA SER A 132 -7.76 7.31 -0.03
C SER A 132 -6.32 7.58 0.42
N VAL A 133 -5.57 6.53 0.76
CA VAL A 133 -4.12 6.62 1.06
C VAL A 133 -3.37 7.22 -0.13
N SER A 134 -3.62 6.72 -1.34
CA SER A 134 -3.00 7.24 -2.56
C SER A 134 -3.30 8.72 -2.75
N THR A 135 -4.56 9.14 -2.57
CA THR A 135 -4.97 10.55 -2.65
C THR A 135 -4.20 11.42 -1.66
N VAL A 136 -4.02 10.95 -0.42
CA VAL A 136 -3.26 11.68 0.61
C VAL A 136 -1.78 11.78 0.26
N LEU A 137 -1.16 10.69 -0.21
CA LEU A 137 0.25 10.68 -0.60
C LEU A 137 0.53 11.62 -1.79
N THR A 138 -0.45 11.80 -2.68
CA THR A 138 -0.32 12.69 -3.85
C THR A 138 -0.85 14.10 -3.63
N SER A 139 -1.40 14.41 -2.45
CA SER A 139 -2.11 15.68 -2.19
C SER A 139 -1.24 16.93 -2.24
N LYS A 140 0.08 16.78 -2.09
CA LYS A 140 1.06 17.87 -2.07
C LYS A 140 1.87 17.99 -3.37
N TYR A 141 1.51 17.22 -4.40
CA TYR A 141 2.14 17.35 -5.71
C TYR A 141 1.75 18.70 -6.33
N CYS A 142 2.75 19.46 -6.78
CA CYS A 142 2.56 20.71 -7.49
C CYS A 142 2.47 20.47 -9.00
#